data_AF-A0A6B3HMX8-F1
#
_entry.id   AF-A0A6B3HMX8-F1
#
_cell.length_a   1.000
_cell.length_b   1.000
_cell.length_c   1.000
_cell.angle_alpha   90.00
_cell.angle_beta   90.00
_cell.angle_gamma   90.00
#
_symmetry.space_group_name_H-M   'P 1'
#
loop_
_entity.id
_entity.type
_entity.pdbx_description
1 polymer ?
#
loop_
_entity_poly.entity_id
_entity_poly.type
_entity_poly.pdbx_seq_one_letter_code
_entity_poly.pdbx_strand_id
1 'polypeptide(L)'
;VEVHLFGDLLQESLDIPVARRLVLDRVFDEKEYGPLATEHLRAAFEELPSAELAEALVGGMTKREFLERHSEPTSVRFHVMDLDDFLLGPLPNHLFTRDTSAWI
;
A
#
# COMPACT_ATOMS: atom_id res chain seq x y z
N VAL A 1 -4.16 9.90 30.06
CA VAL A 1 -4.22 10.16 28.60
C VAL A 1 -4.06 8.82 27.93
N GLU A 2 -4.96 8.48 27.02
CA GLU A 2 -4.84 7.29 26.16
C GLU A 2 -4.14 7.72 24.86
N VAL A 3 -3.23 6.88 24.36
CA VAL A 3 -2.47 7.14 23.13
C VAL A 3 -2.83 6.06 22.13
N HIS A 4 -3.34 6.47 20.97
CA HIS A 4 -3.58 5.58 19.84
C HIS A 4 -2.48 5.78 18.80
N LEU A 5 -1.85 4.67 18.38
CA LEU A 5 -0.85 4.69 17.33
C LEU A 5 -1.51 4.48 15.98
N PHE A 6 -1.12 5.28 14.98
CA PHE A 6 -1.70 5.19 13.65
C PHE A 6 -1.51 3.81 13.01
N GLY A 7 -0.33 3.20 13.18
CA GLY A 7 -0.04 1.86 12.65
C GLY A 7 -1.00 0.81 13.19
N ASP A 8 -1.23 0.81 14.51
CA ASP A 8 -2.14 -0.12 15.18
C ASP A 8 -3.57 0.05 14.65
N LEU A 9 -4.07 1.29 14.59
CA LEU A 9 -5.42 1.59 14.07
C LEU A 9 -5.57 1.24 12.58
N LEU A 10 -4.52 1.45 11.79
CA LEU A 10 -4.52 1.09 10.37
C LEU A 10 -4.59 -0.44 10.22
N GLN A 11 -3.76 -1.18 10.96
CA GLN A 11 -3.79 -2.63 10.98
C GLN A 11 -5.18 -3.16 11.35
N GLU A 12 -5.76 -2.67 12.45
CA GLU A 12 -7.13 -3.05 12.89
C GLU A 12 -8.18 -2.74 11.81
N SER A 13 -8.02 -1.61 11.11
CA SER A 13 -8.92 -1.24 10.01
C SER A 13 -8.76 -2.18 8.82
N LEU A 14 -7.54 -2.61 8.51
CA LEU A 14 -7.23 -3.53 7.40
C LEU A 14 -7.68 -4.98 7.66
N ASP A 15 -8.01 -5.34 8.91
CA ASP A 15 -8.68 -6.59 9.23
C ASP A 15 -10.16 -6.60 8.79
N ILE A 16 -10.74 -5.43 8.52
CA ILE A 16 -12.11 -5.31 8.01
C ILE A 16 -12.09 -5.44 6.47
N PRO A 17 -12.66 -6.50 5.87
CA PRO A 17 -12.48 -6.78 4.44
C PRO A 17 -12.96 -5.66 3.50
N VAL A 18 -14.03 -4.95 3.87
CA VAL A 18 -14.52 -3.82 3.07
C VAL A 18 -13.58 -2.61 3.15
N ALA A 19 -12.93 -2.38 4.29
CA ALA A 19 -11.98 -1.28 4.46
C ALA A 19 -10.65 -1.59 3.77
N ARG A 20 -10.15 -2.82 3.89
CA ARG A 20 -8.97 -3.31 3.15
C ARG A 20 -9.14 -3.08 1.65
N ARG A 21 -10.24 -3.57 1.08
CA ARG A 21 -10.56 -3.37 -0.34
C ARG A 21 -10.63 -1.90 -0.71
N LEU A 22 -11.29 -1.08 0.11
CA LEU A 22 -11.40 0.36 -0.10
C LEU A 22 -10.05 1.07 -0.20
N VAL A 23 -9.06 0.62 0.58
CA VAL A 23 -7.68 1.12 0.57
C VAL A 23 -6.95 0.64 -0.68
N LEU A 24 -6.92 -0.67 -0.94
CA LEU A 24 -6.22 -1.22 -2.11
C LEU A 24 -6.80 -0.69 -3.43
N ASP A 25 -8.11 -0.45 -3.47
CA ASP A 25 -8.79 0.13 -4.62
C ASP A 25 -8.32 1.54 -4.96
N ARG A 26 -7.88 2.30 -3.96
CA ARG A 26 -7.33 3.66 -4.14
C ARG A 26 -5.82 3.67 -4.36
N VAL A 27 -5.12 2.70 -3.80
CA VAL A 27 -3.65 2.60 -3.89
C VAL A 27 -3.23 2.13 -5.29
N PHE A 28 -3.91 1.13 -5.83
CA PHE A 28 -3.62 0.58 -7.16
C PHE A 28 -4.69 1.04 -8.16
N ASP A 29 -4.48 2.19 -8.80
CA ASP A 29 -5.38 2.72 -9.83
C ASP A 29 -5.02 2.17 -11.23
N GLU A 30 -6.02 1.71 -11.98
CA GLU A 30 -5.87 1.26 -13.38
C GLU A 30 -5.31 2.34 -14.30
N LYS A 31 -5.53 3.63 -13.98
CA LYS A 31 -4.95 4.74 -14.74
C LYS A 31 -3.43 4.81 -14.64
N GLU A 32 -2.86 4.32 -13.55
CA GLU A 32 -1.42 4.34 -13.29
C GLU A 32 -0.75 3.06 -13.77
N TYR A 33 -1.30 1.90 -13.42
CA TYR A 33 -0.67 0.61 -13.66
C TYR A 33 -1.22 -0.13 -14.88
N GLY A 34 -2.37 0.28 -15.39
CA GLY A 34 -3.11 -0.42 -16.43
C GLY A 34 -3.99 -1.54 -15.86
N PRO A 35 -5.07 -1.92 -16.58
CA PRO A 35 -6.06 -2.88 -16.09
C PRO A 35 -5.48 -4.29 -15.89
N LEU A 36 -4.46 -4.68 -16.67
CA LEU A 36 -3.86 -6.02 -16.59
C LEU A 36 -2.96 -6.21 -15.36
N ALA A 37 -2.37 -5.13 -14.83
CA ALA A 37 -1.53 -5.20 -13.64
C ALA A 37 -2.28 -4.89 -12.35
N THR A 38 -3.32 -4.06 -12.42
CA THR A 38 -4.02 -3.57 -11.24
C THR A 38 -4.62 -4.70 -10.41
N GLU A 39 -5.32 -5.63 -11.05
CA GLU A 39 -5.89 -6.79 -10.35
C GLU A 39 -4.80 -7.71 -9.77
N HIS A 40 -3.69 -7.92 -10.48
CA HIS A 40 -2.57 -8.72 -9.99
C HIS A 40 -1.89 -8.08 -8.77
N LEU A 41 -1.66 -6.77 -8.82
CA LEU A 41 -1.10 -6.01 -7.70
C LEU A 41 -2.07 -6.04 -6.51
N ARG A 42 -3.36 -5.76 -6.72
CA ARG A 42 -4.35 -5.83 -5.63
C ARG A 42 -4.40 -7.20 -5.00
N ALA A 43 -4.44 -8.28 -5.79
CA ALA A 43 -4.44 -9.65 -5.28
C ALA A 43 -3.20 -9.95 -4.44
N ALA A 44 -2.01 -9.55 -4.91
CA ALA A 44 -0.77 -9.74 -4.16
C ALA A 44 -0.78 -9.05 -2.78
N PHE A 45 -1.32 -7.83 -2.69
CA PHE A 45 -1.40 -7.09 -1.44
C PHE A 45 -2.60 -7.50 -0.57
N GLU A 46 -3.68 -8.02 -1.15
CA GLU A 46 -4.85 -8.54 -0.43
C GLU A 46 -4.50 -9.81 0.36
N GLU A 47 -3.49 -10.57 -0.07
CA GLU A 47 -3.01 -11.78 0.62
C GLU A 47 -2.07 -11.50 1.80
N LEU A 48 -1.59 -10.26 1.96
CA LEU A 48 -0.67 -9.90 3.03
C LEU A 48 -1.37 -9.89 4.41
N PRO A 49 -0.68 -10.34 5.48
CA PRO A 49 -1.12 -10.07 6.84
C PRO A 49 -1.32 -8.56 7.06
N SER A 50 -2.34 -8.16 7.82
CA SER A 50 -2.71 -6.74 7.99
C SER A 50 -1.55 -5.88 8.53
N ALA A 51 -0.69 -6.45 9.39
CA ALA A 51 0.50 -5.78 9.89
C ALA A 51 1.49 -5.47 8.76
N GLU A 52 1.83 -6.48 7.94
CA GLU A 52 2.73 -6.31 6.78
C GLU A 52 2.13 -5.36 5.73
N LEU A 53 0.82 -5.43 5.52
CA LEU A 53 0.13 -4.51 4.62
C LEU A 53 0.19 -3.07 5.13
N ALA A 54 -0.04 -2.83 6.42
CA ALA A 54 0.09 -1.50 7.01
C ALA A 54 1.52 -0.96 6.88
N GLU A 55 2.52 -1.80 7.14
CA GLU A 55 3.93 -1.43 6.95
C GLU A 55 4.24 -1.08 5.50
N ALA A 56 3.79 -1.87 4.53
CA ALA A 56 4.00 -1.57 3.10
C ALA A 56 3.30 -0.29 2.65
N LEU A 57 2.07 -0.03 3.14
CA LEU A 57 1.30 1.16 2.79
C LEU A 57 1.89 2.45 3.34
N VAL A 58 2.53 2.41 4.50
CA VAL A 58 3.13 3.59 5.16
C VAL A 58 4.62 3.72 4.85
N GLY A 59 5.35 2.62 4.98
CA GLY A 59 6.79 2.53 4.76
C GLY A 59 7.18 2.46 3.28
N GLY A 60 6.23 2.17 2.40
CA GLY A 60 6.49 1.97 0.98
C GLY A 60 7.01 0.56 0.67
N MET A 61 7.24 0.30 -0.62
CA MET A 61 7.80 -0.94 -1.13
C MET A 61 8.46 -0.66 -2.48
N THR A 62 9.68 -1.18 -2.66
CA THR A 62 10.41 -1.12 -3.93
C THR A 62 9.95 -2.18 -4.92
N LYS A 63 10.22 -1.98 -6.21
CA LYS A 63 10.03 -3.02 -7.24
C LYS A 63 10.82 -4.28 -6.92
N ARG A 64 12.05 -4.15 -6.41
CA ARG A 64 12.91 -5.27 -5.99
C ARG A 64 12.21 -6.13 -4.95
N GLU A 65 11.74 -5.54 -3.86
CA GLU A 65 11.07 -6.26 -2.76
C GLU A 65 9.77 -6.94 -3.22
N PHE A 66 9.03 -6.32 -4.15
CA PHE A 66 7.87 -6.96 -4.75
C PHE A 66 8.26 -8.21 -5.57
N LEU A 67 9.28 -8.08 -6.41
CA LEU A 67 9.74 -9.14 -7.31
C LEU A 67 10.42 -10.33 -6.58
N GLU A 68 10.84 -10.15 -5.33
CA GLU A 68 11.32 -11.25 -4.48
C GLU A 68 10.21 -12.25 -4.12
N ARG A 69 8.94 -11.82 -4.12
CA ARG A 69 7.79 -12.62 -3.70
C ARG A 69 6.77 -12.88 -4.81
N HIS A 70 6.73 -12.01 -5.83
CA HIS A 70 5.71 -12.05 -6.86
C HIS A 70 6.33 -11.92 -8.26
N SER A 71 5.68 -12.52 -9.25
CA SER A 71 6.04 -12.31 -10.65
C SER A 71 5.72 -10.89 -11.10
N GLU A 72 6.52 -10.37 -12.04
CA GLU A 72 6.26 -9.09 -12.69
C GLU A 72 4.85 -9.06 -13.33
N PRO A 73 4.01 -8.06 -12.99
CA PRO A 73 2.70 -7.92 -13.60
C PRO A 73 2.82 -7.40 -15.04
N THR A 74 1.79 -7.63 -15.85
CA THR A 74 1.74 -7.06 -17.21
C THR A 74 1.41 -5.57 -17.15
N SER A 75 2.44 -4.72 -17.09
CA SER A 75 2.32 -3.26 -17.10
C SER A 75 3.55 -2.59 -17.68
N VAL A 76 3.35 -1.67 -18.63
CA VAL A 76 4.44 -0.83 -19.14
C VAL A 76 5.01 0.04 -18.01
N ARG A 77 4.15 0.63 -17.16
CA ARG A 77 4.57 1.47 -16.03
C ARG A 77 5.47 0.70 -15.06
N PHE A 78 5.09 -0.51 -14.71
CA PHE A 78 5.89 -1.37 -13.84
C PHE A 78 7.18 -1.83 -14.54
N HIS A 79 7.08 -2.20 -15.83
CA HIS A 79 8.21 -2.71 -16.59
C HIS A 79 9.37 -1.71 -16.66
N VAL A 80 9.07 -0.43 -16.90
CA VAL A 80 10.09 0.63 -17.04
C VAL A 80 10.66 1.14 -15.71
N MET A 81 10.13 0.72 -14.56
CA MET A 81 10.71 1.06 -13.26
C MET A 81 12.07 0.39 -13.07
N ASP A 82 13.01 1.11 -12.47
CA ASP A 82 14.23 0.52 -11.95
C ASP A 82 13.94 -0.34 -10.71
N LEU A 83 14.84 -1.25 -10.36
CA LEU A 83 14.62 -2.19 -9.25
C LEU A 83 14.41 -1.47 -7.91
N ASP A 84 15.09 -0.35 -7.69
CA ASP A 84 15.03 0.39 -6.42
C ASP A 84 14.00 1.54 -6.48
N ASP A 85 13.22 1.64 -7.58
CA ASP A 85 12.06 2.52 -7.63
C ASP A 85 10.93 2.01 -6.75
N PHE A 86 10.17 2.95 -6.19
CA PHE A 86 9.03 2.65 -5.33
C PHE A 86 7.80 2.22 -6.14
N LEU A 87 7.33 1.00 -5.89
CA LEU A 87 5.98 0.56 -6.24
C LEU A 87 4.95 1.23 -5.32
N LEU A 88 5.24 1.25 -4.02
CA LEU A 88 4.54 2.06 -3.04
C LEU A 88 5.50 3.11 -2.49
N GLY A 89 5.15 4.38 -2.66
CA GLY A 89 5.96 5.47 -2.13
C GLY A 89 5.87 5.52 -0.59
N PRO A 90 6.99 5.71 0.13
CA PRO A 90 6.96 5.90 1.58
C PRO A 90 6.20 7.19 1.93
N LEU A 91 5.50 7.17 3.07
CA LEU A 91 4.72 8.28 3.59
C LEU A 91 5.33 8.78 4.93
N PRO A 92 6.55 9.34 4.92
CA PRO A 92 7.28 9.70 6.14
C PRO A 92 6.55 10.74 6.99
N ASN A 93 5.69 11.55 6.36
CA ASN A 93 4.90 12.57 7.05
C ASN A 93 3.76 11.98 7.90
N HIS A 94 3.47 10.68 7.85
CA HIS A 94 2.49 10.05 8.76
C HIS A 94 2.93 10.09 10.24
N LEU A 95 4.19 10.41 10.52
CA LEU A 95 4.64 10.75 11.88
C LEU A 95 3.97 12.03 12.41
N PHE A 96 3.58 12.95 11.53
CA PHE A 96 2.94 14.23 11.85
C PHE A 96 1.42 14.14 11.71
N THR A 97 0.79 13.40 12.62
CA THR A 97 -0.66 13.08 12.59
C THR A 97 -1.59 14.30 12.70
N ARG A 98 -1.05 15.49 12.98
CA ARG A 98 -1.80 16.76 13.04
C ARG A 98 -2.29 17.23 11.68
N ASP A 99 -1.54 16.95 10.61
CA ASP A 99 -1.76 17.58 9.32
C ASP A 99 -2.83 16.87 8.49
N THR A 100 -2.95 15.55 8.65
CA THR A 100 -3.85 14.72 7.85
C THR A 100 -5.32 14.81 8.27
N SER A 101 -5.59 15.10 9.55
CA SER A 101 -6.95 15.24 10.08
C SER A 101 -6.97 16.05 11.38
N ALA A 102 -8.08 16.74 11.65
CA ALA A 102 -8.28 17.52 12.86
C ALA A 102 -9.70 17.33 13.41
N TRP A 103 -9.82 17.33 14.73
CA TRP A 103 -11.09 17.37 15.45
C TRP A 103 -11.38 18.82 15.81
N ILE A 104 -12.58 19.30 15.50
CA ILE A 104 -13.09 20.65 15.79
C ILE A 104 -14.23 20.53 16.80
#